data_AF-U3JHU1-F1
#
_entry.id   AF-U3JHU1-F1
#
_cell.length_a   1.000
_cell.length_b   1.000
_cell.length_c   1.000
_cell.angle_alpha   90.00
_cell.angle_beta   90.00
_cell.angle_gamma   90.00
#
_symmetry.space_group_name_H-M   'P 1'
#
loop_
_entity.id
_entity.type
_entity.pdbx_description
1 polymer ?
#
loop_
_entity_poly.entity_id
_entity_poly.type
_entity_poly.pdbx_seq_one_letter_code
_entity_poly.pdbx_strand_id
1 'polypeptide(L)'
;MVSSAFTLQVLPLVIVLGTTCLGASHFSFWANLMSDEADDNENYYYYDTEPKQDTNPEQELWEEISWLETSLGDFFASRDSCFSNPCKNDGICEAKGNGFICHCPKPYGGTTCEKVEDMCLEKNCHFGDCLITLYPPYFKCSCKPPYKRPFCQRASKQCSPNPCKNGGTCIRNRYRSKFSCECPEPFRGRFCEIGPDDCYEEGSSLYRGRVSQAENGRTCLHWNSHHLLDHPFNAFMEDADSHGIGEHNFCRNPDGDEKPWCYIRKNKEVDWEYCDVSPCSDEETPTEPPTDPPETFQICGQPEVRRTLKKIYGGSKATAGKHPWMAFLDIQTRDGKEHFCGGVLIKSCWVLTAAHCLEEPVKKIQVSLGKQNLQEKEDHEQIFDAVEVILHDKYKDKGGVLYNDIALLKLQPVDGYCAVETKYVKTACLPDFFLPAGTSCFISGWGETETGDTSHHLLDANVKLISQKRCNEPKLHDNSLDDSMFCAGKLRKPGIDSCSGDSGGPLTCVKNGSYYVYGLVSWGEGCGLKNKPGVYTQVTKFTSWIKDVIQSSSKSRH
;
A
#
# COMPACT_ATOMS: atom_id res chain seq x y z
N MET A 1 -36.22 -50.27 36.40
CA MET A 1 -37.23 -49.81 35.42
C MET A 1 -36.44 -49.08 34.33
N VAL A 2 -36.24 -49.68 33.15
CA VAL A 2 -37.21 -49.78 32.01
C VAL A 2 -37.31 -48.41 31.31
N SER A 3 -37.08 -48.22 30.00
CA SER A 3 -36.79 -49.13 28.87
C SER A 3 -36.03 -48.35 27.75
N SER A 4 -35.18 -48.97 26.92
CA SER A 4 -35.45 -49.49 25.54
C SER A 4 -35.92 -48.43 24.51
N ALA A 5 -35.68 -48.53 23.20
CA ALA A 5 -34.71 -49.20 22.33
C ALA A 5 -35.09 -48.84 20.87
N PHE A 6 -34.15 -48.83 19.90
CA PHE A 6 -34.50 -48.98 18.46
C PHE A 6 -33.33 -49.59 17.68
N THR A 7 -33.63 -50.49 16.74
CA THR A 7 -32.67 -51.42 16.11
C THR A 7 -33.06 -51.79 14.67
N LEU A 8 -32.04 -51.94 13.81
CA LEU A 8 -31.95 -52.70 12.54
C LEU A 8 -32.86 -52.27 11.34
N GLN A 9 -32.29 -52.01 10.14
CA GLN A 9 -31.98 -52.91 9.00
C GLN A 9 -33.25 -53.49 8.30
N VAL A 10 -33.36 -53.70 6.97
CA VAL A 10 -32.50 -54.44 6.00
C VAL A 10 -32.66 -53.95 4.53
N LEU A 11 -31.71 -54.33 3.66
CA LEU A 11 -31.66 -54.37 2.15
C LEU A 11 -32.61 -55.46 1.52
N PRO A 12 -32.59 -55.88 0.21
CA PRO A 12 -32.11 -55.32 -1.10
C PRO A 12 -33.04 -55.56 -2.37
N LEU A 13 -32.59 -55.08 -3.55
CA LEU A 13 -32.68 -55.66 -4.95
C LEU A 13 -34.00 -55.76 -5.79
N VAL A 14 -33.79 -56.08 -7.11
CA VAL A 14 -34.73 -56.42 -8.23
C VAL A 14 -35.33 -55.18 -8.96
N ILE A 15 -34.91 -54.75 -10.17
CA ILE A 15 -34.82 -55.31 -11.56
C ILE A 15 -36.21 -55.47 -12.27
N VAL A 16 -36.29 -55.03 -13.55
CA VAL A 16 -37.11 -55.54 -14.70
C VAL A 16 -38.00 -54.50 -15.44
N LEU A 17 -37.53 -54.13 -16.65
CA LEU A 17 -38.19 -53.96 -17.97
C LEU A 17 -39.59 -53.32 -18.17
N GLY A 18 -39.71 -52.58 -19.31
CA GLY A 18 -40.89 -52.57 -20.19
C GLY A 18 -41.62 -51.22 -20.31
N THR A 19 -41.40 -50.37 -21.33
CA THR A 19 -41.92 -50.41 -22.72
C THR A 19 -43.43 -50.29 -22.90
N THR A 20 -43.91 -49.10 -23.31
CA THR A 20 -44.68 -48.78 -24.56
C THR A 20 -44.82 -47.25 -24.65
N CYS A 21 -44.37 -46.55 -25.70
CA CYS A 21 -44.81 -46.49 -27.11
C CYS A 21 -46.18 -45.84 -27.37
N LEU A 22 -46.14 -44.63 -27.96
CA LEU A 22 -47.01 -43.98 -28.97
C LEU A 22 -46.41 -42.56 -29.09
N GLY A 23 -45.68 -42.12 -30.14
CA GLY A 23 -45.93 -42.17 -31.59
C GLY A 23 -46.56 -40.82 -32.02
N ALA A 24 -46.25 -40.14 -33.14
CA ALA A 24 -45.28 -40.27 -34.23
C ALA A 24 -45.29 -38.91 -35.02
N SER A 25 -44.43 -38.48 -35.96
CA SER A 25 -43.17 -38.95 -36.59
C SER A 25 -42.55 -37.80 -37.43
N HIS A 26 -41.42 -38.06 -38.12
CA HIS A 26 -40.82 -37.36 -39.30
C HIS A 26 -39.72 -36.31 -39.04
N PHE A 27 -38.58 -36.29 -39.76
CA PHE A 27 -38.04 -37.20 -40.79
C PHE A 27 -36.50 -37.34 -40.66
N SER A 28 -35.96 -38.42 -41.24
CA SER A 28 -34.55 -38.86 -41.36
C SER A 28 -33.56 -37.79 -41.90
N PHE A 29 -32.22 -37.92 -41.84
CA PHE A 29 -31.38 -39.08 -42.25
C PHE A 29 -29.99 -39.15 -41.58
N TRP A 30 -29.23 -40.23 -41.84
CA TRP A 30 -28.06 -40.73 -41.08
C TRP A 30 -26.67 -40.20 -41.49
N ALA A 31 -25.84 -39.94 -40.46
CA ALA A 31 -24.51 -40.49 -40.08
C ALA A 31 -23.54 -41.20 -41.07
N ASN A 32 -22.28 -41.35 -40.58
CA ASN A 32 -21.15 -42.24 -41.00
C ASN A 32 -20.17 -41.69 -42.07
N LEU A 33 -18.86 -42.00 -42.10
CA LEU A 33 -17.88 -42.66 -41.19
C LEU A 33 -16.44 -42.27 -41.63
N MET A 34 -15.40 -42.58 -40.85
CA MET A 34 -13.98 -42.53 -41.30
C MET A 34 -13.66 -43.68 -42.30
N SER A 35 -12.69 -43.48 -43.21
CA SER A 35 -11.61 -44.44 -43.55
C SER A 35 -10.75 -43.99 -44.76
N ASP A 36 -9.43 -44.08 -44.58
CA ASP A 36 -8.36 -44.56 -45.46
C ASP A 36 -8.25 -44.31 -47.00
N GLU A 37 -6.97 -44.38 -47.39
CA GLU A 37 -6.37 -44.70 -48.70
C GLU A 37 -6.25 -43.60 -49.78
N ALA A 38 -5.18 -43.79 -50.57
CA ALA A 38 -4.61 -42.82 -51.51
C ALA A 38 -4.74 -43.34 -52.94
N ASP A 39 -4.75 -42.43 -53.92
CA ASP A 39 -4.21 -42.72 -55.25
C ASP A 39 -3.72 -41.44 -55.94
N ASP A 40 -2.82 -41.61 -56.91
CA ASP A 40 -2.09 -40.55 -57.59
C ASP A 40 -2.93 -39.75 -58.59
N ASN A 41 -2.59 -38.47 -58.78
CA ASN A 41 -2.49 -37.94 -60.15
C ASN A 41 -1.56 -36.72 -60.24
N GLU A 42 -0.46 -36.85 -60.98
CA GLU A 42 0.35 -35.72 -61.42
C GLU A 42 -0.37 -34.93 -62.52
N ASN A 43 -0.24 -33.60 -62.55
CA ASN A 43 -0.10 -32.94 -63.84
C ASN A 43 0.71 -31.64 -63.77
N TYR A 44 1.80 -31.64 -64.55
CA TYR A 44 2.70 -30.51 -64.80
C TYR A 44 2.09 -29.57 -65.85
N TYR A 45 2.07 -28.25 -65.64
CA TYR A 45 2.22 -27.29 -66.73
C TYR A 45 3.02 -26.04 -66.31
N TYR A 46 3.54 -25.34 -67.31
CA TYR A 46 4.80 -24.60 -67.27
C TYR A 46 4.62 -23.08 -66.99
N TYR A 47 5.70 -22.40 -66.62
CA TYR A 47 5.76 -20.94 -66.50
C TYR A 47 5.71 -20.25 -67.87
N ASP A 48 5.08 -19.08 -67.93
CA ASP A 48 5.45 -18.02 -68.85
C ASP A 48 5.54 -16.70 -68.07
N THR A 49 6.62 -15.95 -68.31
CA THR A 49 6.92 -14.66 -67.69
C THR A 49 7.20 -13.60 -68.75
N GLU A 50 6.95 -12.33 -68.38
CA GLU A 50 7.38 -11.05 -69.00
C GLU A 50 6.27 -10.22 -69.72
N PRO A 51 6.40 -8.87 -69.79
CA PRO A 51 6.61 -7.98 -68.63
C PRO A 51 5.86 -6.62 -68.68
N LYS A 52 5.66 -5.99 -67.50
CA LYS A 52 5.45 -4.54 -67.22
C LYS A 52 4.22 -3.82 -67.82
N GLN A 53 3.46 -3.13 -66.96
CA GLN A 53 3.56 -1.66 -66.81
C GLN A 53 3.02 -1.17 -65.45
N ASP A 54 3.47 0.01 -64.98
CA ASP A 54 3.29 0.50 -63.60
C ASP A 54 1.84 0.91 -63.23
N THR A 55 1.39 0.53 -62.02
CA THR A 55 0.23 1.11 -61.32
C THR A 55 0.51 1.32 -59.82
N ASN A 56 -0.15 2.30 -59.21
CA ASN A 56 0.22 2.92 -57.93
C ASN A 56 -0.10 2.07 -56.67
N PRO A 57 0.80 1.93 -55.66
CA PRO A 57 0.55 1.09 -54.48
C PRO A 57 -0.49 1.59 -53.46
N GLU A 58 -1.06 2.79 -53.63
CA GLU A 58 -2.00 3.38 -52.66
C GLU A 58 -3.46 2.92 -52.81
N GLN A 59 -3.80 2.12 -53.84
CA GLN A 59 -5.19 1.88 -54.21
C GLN A 59 -5.75 0.48 -53.84
N GLU A 60 -4.90 -0.52 -53.58
CA GLU A 60 -5.36 -1.84 -53.09
C GLU A 60 -5.63 -1.85 -51.57
N LEU A 61 -5.05 -0.92 -50.81
CA LEU A 61 -5.21 -0.87 -49.35
C LEU A 61 -6.64 -0.48 -48.91
N TRP A 62 -7.44 0.16 -49.77
CA TRP A 62 -8.76 0.69 -49.41
C TRP A 62 -9.93 -0.28 -49.59
N GLU A 63 -9.79 -1.36 -50.39
CA GLU A 63 -10.87 -2.36 -50.51
C GLU A 63 -10.83 -3.42 -49.41
N GLU A 64 -9.65 -3.77 -48.87
CA GLU A 64 -9.55 -4.68 -47.71
C GLU A 64 -10.05 -4.04 -46.40
N ILE A 65 -9.80 -2.73 -46.19
CA ILE A 65 -10.24 -2.00 -45.00
C ILE A 65 -11.78 -1.98 -44.89
N SER A 66 -12.49 -1.83 -46.01
CA SER A 66 -13.97 -1.74 -46.01
C SER A 66 -14.67 -3.03 -45.56
N TRP A 67 -14.09 -4.20 -45.85
CA TRP A 67 -14.58 -5.49 -45.36
C TRP A 67 -14.28 -5.72 -43.87
N LEU A 68 -13.12 -5.23 -43.39
CA LEU A 68 -12.76 -5.29 -41.97
C LEU A 68 -13.66 -4.41 -41.10
N GLU A 69 -13.97 -3.18 -41.53
CA GLU A 69 -14.88 -2.30 -40.78
C GLU A 69 -16.29 -2.89 -40.65
N THR A 70 -16.80 -3.54 -41.69
CA THR A 70 -18.13 -4.17 -41.67
C THR A 70 -18.17 -5.41 -40.75
N SER A 71 -17.09 -6.21 -40.70
CA SER A 71 -17.02 -7.38 -39.82
C SER A 71 -16.69 -7.05 -38.36
N LEU A 72 -16.10 -5.88 -38.08
CA LEU A 72 -15.81 -5.42 -36.72
C LEU A 72 -17.00 -4.65 -36.11
N GLY A 73 -17.83 -4.00 -36.92
CA GLY A 73 -19.02 -3.27 -36.47
C GLY A 73 -19.97 -4.11 -35.61
N ASP A 74 -20.28 -5.34 -36.03
CA ASP A 74 -21.16 -6.26 -35.28
C ASP A 74 -20.45 -6.95 -34.09
N PHE A 75 -19.12 -6.89 -33.99
CA PHE A 75 -18.38 -7.40 -32.83
C PHE A 75 -18.32 -6.40 -31.66
N PHE A 76 -18.47 -5.09 -31.93
CA PHE A 76 -18.47 -4.03 -30.90
C PHE A 76 -19.84 -3.75 -30.27
N ALA A 77 -20.88 -4.53 -30.60
CA ALA A 77 -22.22 -4.45 -30.00
C ALA A 77 -22.33 -5.11 -28.59
N SER A 78 -21.21 -5.45 -27.95
CA SER A 78 -21.14 -5.97 -26.57
C SER A 78 -20.16 -5.15 -25.72
N ARG A 79 -20.55 -3.91 -25.41
CA ARG A 79 -19.82 -3.09 -24.43
C ARG A 79 -20.09 -3.67 -23.04
N ASP A 80 -19.22 -4.57 -22.57
CA ASP A 80 -19.31 -5.13 -21.22
C ASP A 80 -19.36 -3.97 -20.21
N SER A 81 -20.50 -3.84 -19.54
CA SER A 81 -20.77 -2.76 -18.60
C SER A 81 -19.88 -2.81 -17.35
N CYS A 82 -19.17 -3.92 -17.15
CA CYS A 82 -18.19 -4.11 -16.08
C CYS A 82 -16.73 -3.91 -16.51
N PHE A 83 -16.43 -3.59 -17.78
CA PHE A 83 -15.05 -3.50 -18.31
C PHE A 83 -14.12 -2.59 -17.48
N SER A 84 -14.63 -1.46 -16.98
CA SER A 84 -13.89 -0.51 -16.14
C SER A 84 -14.25 -0.57 -14.64
N ASN A 85 -14.96 -1.62 -14.21
CA ASN A 85 -15.63 -1.79 -12.91
C ASN A 85 -16.27 -0.49 -12.34
N PRO A 86 -17.53 -0.17 -12.68
CA PRO A 86 -18.23 1.00 -12.15
C PRO A 86 -18.53 0.96 -10.64
N CYS A 87 -18.24 -0.15 -9.95
CA CYS A 87 -18.52 -0.31 -8.53
C CYS A 87 -17.38 0.24 -7.66
N LYS A 88 -17.70 1.20 -6.79
CA LYS A 88 -16.80 1.77 -5.77
C LYS A 88 -16.61 0.79 -4.59
N ASN A 89 -15.69 1.13 -3.68
CA ASN A 89 -15.53 0.48 -2.38
C ASN A 89 -15.46 -1.07 -2.42
N ASP A 90 -14.60 -1.61 -3.29
CA ASP A 90 -14.41 -3.05 -3.52
C ASP A 90 -15.68 -3.82 -3.95
N GLY A 91 -16.67 -3.11 -4.53
CA GLY A 91 -17.86 -3.71 -5.12
C GLY A 91 -17.55 -4.63 -6.31
N ILE A 92 -18.23 -5.78 -6.37
CA ILE A 92 -18.08 -6.74 -7.47
C ILE A 92 -19.13 -6.45 -8.53
N CYS A 93 -18.70 -6.09 -9.74
CA CYS A 93 -19.59 -5.87 -10.87
C CYS A 93 -20.04 -7.19 -11.52
N GLU A 94 -21.35 -7.31 -11.76
CA GLU A 94 -21.96 -8.36 -12.57
C GLU A 94 -22.66 -7.72 -13.78
N ALA A 95 -22.22 -8.08 -14.99
CA ALA A 95 -22.83 -7.59 -16.23
C ALA A 95 -24.20 -8.26 -16.44
N LYS A 96 -25.23 -7.47 -16.75
CA LYS A 96 -26.62 -7.94 -16.86
C LYS A 96 -27.35 -7.24 -17.98
N GLY A 97 -27.39 -7.88 -19.16
CA GLY A 97 -27.93 -7.28 -20.38
C GLY A 97 -27.11 -6.04 -20.77
N ASN A 98 -27.79 -4.93 -21.07
CA ASN A 98 -27.14 -3.67 -21.45
C ASN A 98 -26.73 -2.80 -20.24
N GLY A 99 -26.50 -3.41 -19.06
CA GLY A 99 -26.14 -2.70 -17.83
C GLY A 99 -25.40 -3.59 -16.85
N PHE A 100 -25.24 -3.12 -15.61
CA PHE A 100 -24.50 -3.81 -14.55
C PHE A 100 -25.25 -3.81 -13.22
N ILE A 101 -24.88 -4.74 -12.34
CA ILE A 101 -25.25 -4.78 -10.92
C ILE A 101 -23.97 -4.78 -10.09
N CYS A 102 -23.92 -3.94 -9.05
CA CYS A 102 -22.83 -3.97 -8.07
C CYS A 102 -23.23 -4.77 -6.83
N HIS A 103 -22.45 -5.83 -6.53
CA HIS A 103 -22.55 -6.57 -5.28
C HIS A 103 -21.65 -5.92 -4.23
N CYS A 104 -22.26 -5.13 -3.34
CA CYS A 104 -21.52 -4.32 -2.38
C CYS A 104 -21.06 -5.14 -1.16
N PRO A 105 -19.75 -5.10 -0.81
CA PRO A 105 -19.29 -5.63 0.46
C PRO A 105 -19.80 -4.75 1.60
N LYS A 106 -20.27 -5.36 2.70
CA LYS A 106 -20.65 -4.58 3.88
C LYS A 106 -19.44 -3.82 4.46
N PRO A 107 -19.61 -2.59 4.96
CA PRO A 107 -20.88 -1.89 5.21
C PRO A 107 -21.40 -1.04 4.04
N TYR A 108 -20.88 -1.22 2.82
CA TYR A 108 -21.25 -0.38 1.67
C TYR A 108 -22.57 -0.80 1.01
N GLY A 109 -23.24 0.17 0.40
CA GLY A 109 -24.49 0.03 -0.34
C GLY A 109 -24.68 1.18 -1.34
N GLY A 110 -25.85 1.22 -1.98
CA GLY A 110 -26.10 2.08 -3.15
C GLY A 110 -25.98 1.30 -4.47
N THR A 111 -26.24 1.96 -5.60
CA THR A 111 -26.24 1.30 -6.92
C THR A 111 -24.83 1.05 -7.46
N THR A 112 -23.84 1.80 -6.99
CA THR A 112 -22.42 1.67 -7.30
C THR A 112 -21.57 1.44 -6.06
N CYS A 113 -22.18 1.01 -4.94
CA CYS A 113 -21.51 0.84 -3.64
C CYS A 113 -20.89 2.14 -3.09
N GLU A 114 -21.46 3.28 -3.47
CA GLU A 114 -20.96 4.61 -3.20
C GLU A 114 -21.27 5.14 -1.79
N LYS A 115 -22.15 4.45 -1.04
CA LYS A 115 -22.60 4.87 0.30
C LYS A 115 -22.21 3.86 1.36
N VAL A 116 -22.06 4.32 2.61
CA VAL A 116 -21.97 3.45 3.78
C VAL A 116 -23.35 3.35 4.44
N GLU A 117 -23.82 2.13 4.65
CA GLU A 117 -25.06 1.86 5.36
C GLU A 117 -24.88 2.00 6.89
N ASP A 118 -25.92 2.48 7.58
CA ASP A 118 -25.90 2.62 9.03
C ASP A 118 -25.97 1.26 9.77
N MET A 119 -24.80 0.69 10.06
CA MET A 119 -24.64 -0.53 10.85
C MET A 119 -25.00 -0.36 12.34
N CYS A 120 -25.18 0.88 12.80
CA CYS A 120 -25.58 1.22 14.16
C CYS A 120 -27.11 1.26 14.37
N LEU A 121 -27.91 1.13 13.31
CA LEU A 121 -29.37 0.95 13.43
C LEU A 121 -29.71 -0.19 14.40
N GLU A 122 -30.59 0.10 15.35
CA GLU A 122 -31.04 -0.81 16.43
C GLU A 122 -29.93 -1.26 17.41
N LYS A 123 -28.70 -0.75 17.31
CA LYS A 123 -27.58 -1.14 18.21
C LYS A 123 -27.57 -0.29 19.47
N ASN A 124 -27.55 -0.94 20.64
CA ASN A 124 -27.55 -0.24 21.93
C ASN A 124 -26.14 -0.17 22.54
N CYS A 125 -25.56 1.03 22.54
CA CYS A 125 -24.27 1.32 23.19
C CYS A 125 -24.39 1.91 24.59
N HIS A 126 -25.57 1.86 25.24
CA HIS A 126 -25.84 2.36 26.59
C HIS A 126 -25.24 3.75 26.89
N PHE A 127 -24.10 3.80 27.59
CA PHE A 127 -23.37 5.02 27.95
C PHE A 127 -22.15 5.25 27.04
N GLY A 128 -22.34 5.08 25.75
CA GLY A 128 -21.37 5.31 24.69
C GLY A 128 -22.05 5.70 23.39
N ASP A 129 -21.27 6.06 22.39
CA ASP A 129 -21.78 6.35 21.05
C ASP A 129 -21.44 5.18 20.11
N CYS A 130 -22.33 4.90 19.16
CA CYS A 130 -22.11 3.83 18.18
C CYS A 130 -21.34 4.35 16.97
N LEU A 131 -20.27 3.63 16.62
CA LEU A 131 -19.37 3.91 15.51
C LEU A 131 -19.46 2.80 14.48
N ILE A 132 -19.46 3.15 13.19
CA ILE A 132 -19.42 2.21 12.08
C ILE A 132 -17.96 1.79 11.83
N THR A 133 -17.73 0.54 11.43
CA THR A 133 -16.41 0.01 11.12
C THR A 133 -16.40 -0.74 9.79
N LEU A 134 -15.29 -0.69 9.05
CA LEU A 134 -15.15 -1.39 7.76
C LEU A 134 -14.88 -2.89 7.89
N TYR A 135 -14.86 -3.43 9.11
CA TYR A 135 -14.62 -4.83 9.42
C TYR A 135 -15.75 -5.43 10.28
N PRO A 136 -16.11 -6.72 10.13
CA PRO A 136 -17.12 -7.39 10.96
C PRO A 136 -16.88 -7.20 12.47
N PRO A 137 -17.92 -6.88 13.28
CA PRO A 137 -19.35 -6.90 12.97
C PRO A 137 -19.89 -5.60 12.33
N TYR A 138 -19.01 -4.76 11.79
CA TYR A 138 -19.29 -3.48 11.12
C TYR A 138 -19.78 -2.34 12.04
N PHE A 139 -19.78 -2.55 13.35
CA PHE A 139 -19.98 -1.51 14.34
C PHE A 139 -19.15 -1.76 15.63
N LYS A 140 -18.88 -0.69 16.38
CA LYS A 140 -18.31 -0.75 17.74
C LYS A 140 -18.84 0.40 18.61
N CYS A 141 -18.96 0.19 19.91
CA CYS A 141 -19.30 1.27 20.83
C CYS A 141 -18.05 1.98 21.37
N SER A 142 -18.03 3.32 21.27
CA SER A 142 -17.08 4.17 21.98
C SER A 142 -17.66 4.54 23.35
N CYS A 143 -17.12 3.95 24.41
CA CYS A 143 -17.65 4.12 25.76
C CYS A 143 -17.14 5.40 26.41
N LYS A 144 -18.08 6.24 26.88
CA LYS A 144 -17.74 7.41 27.67
C LYS A 144 -17.18 6.95 29.02
N PRO A 145 -16.03 7.46 29.50
CA PRO A 145 -15.52 7.06 30.81
C PRO A 145 -16.52 7.39 31.93
N PRO A 146 -16.71 6.52 32.93
CA PRO A 146 -15.94 5.31 33.25
C PRO A 146 -16.47 4.00 32.61
N TYR A 147 -17.37 4.04 31.64
CA TYR A 147 -18.04 2.83 31.12
C TYR A 147 -17.12 1.93 30.27
N LYS A 148 -17.32 0.61 30.37
CA LYS A 148 -16.46 -0.42 29.73
C LYS A 148 -17.03 -0.98 28.44
N ARG A 149 -16.15 -1.22 27.46
CA ARG A 149 -16.41 -2.03 26.25
C ARG A 149 -16.89 -3.45 26.61
N PRO A 150 -17.62 -4.16 25.72
CA PRO A 150 -17.97 -3.77 24.35
C PRO A 150 -19.22 -2.88 24.19
N PHE A 151 -20.17 -2.90 25.13
CA PHE A 151 -21.47 -2.21 24.99
C PHE A 151 -21.70 -1.06 25.99
N CYS A 152 -20.67 -0.66 26.76
CA CYS A 152 -20.72 0.48 27.68
C CYS A 152 -21.81 0.40 28.78
N GLN A 153 -22.33 -0.80 29.05
CA GLN A 153 -23.38 -1.06 30.04
C GLN A 153 -22.87 -0.93 31.49
N ARG A 154 -21.59 -1.26 31.74
CA ARG A 154 -21.01 -1.37 33.09
C ARG A 154 -19.92 -0.32 33.32
N ALA A 155 -20.05 0.45 34.39
CA ALA A 155 -19.01 1.38 34.84
C ALA A 155 -17.79 0.65 35.42
N SER A 156 -16.59 1.21 35.21
CA SER A 156 -15.38 0.85 35.97
C SER A 156 -15.38 1.51 37.35
N LYS A 157 -14.49 1.06 38.24
CA LYS A 157 -14.22 1.78 39.50
C LYS A 157 -13.47 3.06 39.17
N GLN A 158 -13.88 4.19 39.75
CA GLN A 158 -13.16 5.47 39.63
C GLN A 158 -11.68 5.29 39.99
N CYS A 159 -10.79 5.77 39.12
CA CYS A 159 -9.33 5.72 39.34
C CYS A 159 -8.76 4.32 39.55
N SER A 160 -9.41 3.26 39.05
CA SER A 160 -8.95 1.87 39.20
C SER A 160 -9.29 1.00 37.96
N PRO A 161 -8.36 0.85 36.99
CA PRO A 161 -7.01 1.43 36.94
C PRO A 161 -7.03 2.95 36.77
N ASN A 162 -5.91 3.63 37.01
CA ASN A 162 -5.78 5.07 36.76
C ASN A 162 -6.08 5.36 35.27
N PRO A 163 -7.12 6.15 34.94
CA PRO A 163 -7.46 6.49 33.56
C PRO A 163 -6.58 7.58 32.95
N CYS A 164 -5.90 8.38 33.78
CA CYS A 164 -5.05 9.48 33.36
C CYS A 164 -3.75 8.97 32.71
N LYS A 165 -3.23 9.73 31.74
CA LYS A 165 -2.02 9.48 30.97
C LYS A 165 -0.86 10.33 31.51
N ASN A 166 0.34 10.08 30.98
CA ASN A 166 1.51 10.94 31.17
C ASN A 166 1.79 11.35 32.64
N GLY A 167 1.62 10.41 33.58
CA GLY A 167 1.84 10.64 35.01
C GLY A 167 0.68 11.28 35.77
N GLY A 168 -0.44 11.62 35.11
CA GLY A 168 -1.60 12.29 35.71
C GLY A 168 -2.22 11.56 36.92
N THR A 169 -2.61 12.34 37.92
CA THR A 169 -3.25 11.84 39.15
C THR A 169 -4.76 11.85 39.02
N CYS A 170 -5.41 10.70 39.22
CA CYS A 170 -6.87 10.61 39.14
C CYS A 170 -7.54 10.99 40.46
N ILE A 171 -8.31 12.07 40.43
CA ILE A 171 -9.08 12.59 41.54
C ILE A 171 -10.50 12.00 41.48
N ARG A 172 -10.91 11.31 42.56
CA ARG A 172 -12.25 10.73 42.68
C ARG A 172 -13.28 11.83 42.95
N ASN A 173 -14.36 11.85 42.17
CA ASN A 173 -15.50 12.74 42.43
C ASN A 173 -16.54 12.06 43.34
N ARG A 174 -17.37 12.84 44.04
CA ARG A 174 -18.50 12.34 44.85
C ARG A 174 -19.48 11.46 44.04
N TYR A 175 -19.67 11.77 42.75
CA TYR A 175 -20.51 10.97 41.85
C TYR A 175 -19.71 9.82 41.22
N ARG A 176 -20.13 8.56 41.43
CA ARG A 176 -19.43 7.34 40.94
C ARG A 176 -19.15 7.32 39.42
N SER A 177 -19.90 8.06 38.62
CA SER A 177 -19.73 8.20 37.16
C SER A 177 -18.78 9.33 36.74
N LYS A 178 -18.17 10.07 37.68
CA LYS A 178 -17.24 11.18 37.39
C LYS A 178 -15.90 10.97 38.10
N PHE A 179 -14.85 11.44 37.47
CA PHE A 179 -13.51 11.66 38.02
C PHE A 179 -12.88 12.80 37.22
N SER A 180 -11.82 13.40 37.74
CA SER A 180 -10.96 14.34 37.02
C SER A 180 -9.53 13.83 37.04
N CYS A 181 -8.73 14.26 36.06
CA CYS A 181 -7.29 14.08 36.07
C CYS A 181 -6.64 15.41 36.44
N GLU A 182 -5.70 15.36 37.37
CA GLU A 182 -4.74 16.41 37.64
C GLU A 182 -3.49 16.08 36.83
N CYS A 183 -3.14 16.95 35.91
CA CYS A 183 -2.08 16.70 34.94
C CYS A 183 -0.78 17.35 35.40
N PRO A 184 0.37 16.64 35.35
CA PRO A 184 1.65 17.28 35.52
C PRO A 184 1.93 18.16 34.30
N GLU A 185 2.42 19.38 34.53
CA GLU A 185 2.92 20.23 33.46
C GLU A 185 4.03 19.50 32.66
N PRO A 186 4.11 19.65 31.33
CA PRO A 186 3.27 20.49 30.46
C PRO A 186 2.07 19.74 29.82
N PHE A 187 1.58 18.65 30.41
CA PHE A 187 0.50 17.86 29.83
C PHE A 187 -0.89 18.43 30.12
N ARG A 188 -1.74 18.48 29.11
CA ARG A 188 -3.11 19.00 29.20
C ARG A 188 -4.17 18.00 28.72
N GLY A 189 -5.43 18.40 28.77
CA GLY A 189 -6.56 17.58 28.35
C GLY A 189 -7.20 16.75 29.45
N ARG A 190 -8.37 16.18 29.15
CA ARG A 190 -9.26 15.53 30.12
C ARG A 190 -8.63 14.31 30.82
N PHE A 191 -7.69 13.65 30.15
CA PHE A 191 -6.95 12.50 30.63
C PHE A 191 -5.44 12.74 30.59
N CYS A 192 -4.97 13.99 30.53
CA CYS A 192 -3.55 14.35 30.39
C CYS A 192 -2.91 13.74 29.13
N GLU A 193 -3.70 13.57 28.06
CA GLU A 193 -3.34 12.89 26.82
C GLU A 193 -2.69 13.81 25.78
N ILE A 194 -2.78 15.12 25.98
CA ILE A 194 -2.31 16.19 25.10
C ILE A 194 -0.93 16.64 25.62
N GLY A 195 0.07 16.66 24.73
CA GLY A 195 1.44 17.08 25.04
C GLY A 195 1.70 18.57 24.79
N PRO A 196 2.91 19.07 25.08
CA PRO A 196 3.33 20.43 24.75
C PRO A 196 3.37 20.65 23.23
N ASP A 197 3.83 19.64 22.48
CA ASP A 197 3.94 19.67 21.02
C ASP A 197 2.60 19.48 20.28
N ASP A 198 1.48 19.39 21.02
CA ASP A 198 0.13 19.20 20.47
C ASP A 198 -0.52 20.58 20.22
N CYS A 199 0.08 21.29 19.26
CA CYS A 199 -0.26 22.64 18.79
C CYS A 199 -0.55 22.64 17.28
N TYR A 200 -0.99 23.78 16.72
CA TYR A 200 -1.17 23.97 15.27
C TYR A 200 -0.33 25.14 14.72
N GLU A 201 0.20 24.96 13.52
CA GLU A 201 0.98 25.95 12.77
C GLU A 201 0.07 26.76 11.80
N GLU A 202 0.61 27.80 11.17
CA GLU A 202 -0.11 28.57 10.14
C GLU A 202 -0.66 27.64 9.05
N GLY A 203 -1.91 27.88 8.64
CA GLY A 203 -2.58 27.06 7.64
C GLY A 203 -3.15 25.72 8.13
N SER A 204 -3.09 25.43 9.44
CA SER A 204 -3.82 24.48 10.35
C SER A 204 -4.46 23.16 9.84
N SER A 205 -4.82 23.04 8.56
CA SER A 205 -5.17 21.82 7.81
C SER A 205 -4.19 20.66 7.96
N LEU A 206 -2.92 20.92 8.25
CA LEU A 206 -1.88 19.91 8.52
C LEU A 206 -1.90 19.38 9.97
N TYR A 207 -2.72 19.93 10.85
CA TYR A 207 -2.82 19.50 12.26
C TYR A 207 -3.24 18.02 12.37
N ARG A 208 -2.37 17.19 12.96
CA ARG A 208 -2.62 15.74 13.21
C ARG A 208 -2.55 15.37 14.70
N GLY A 209 -2.63 16.36 15.58
CA GLY A 209 -2.60 16.22 17.04
C GLY A 209 -3.78 15.43 17.63
N ARG A 210 -3.80 15.33 18.96
CA ARG A 210 -4.69 14.42 19.73
C ARG A 210 -5.75 15.13 20.56
N VAL A 211 -5.83 16.47 20.50
CA VAL A 211 -6.96 17.21 21.07
C VAL A 211 -8.28 16.64 20.51
N SER A 212 -9.21 16.28 21.40
CA SER A 212 -10.57 15.79 21.06
C SER A 212 -11.65 16.53 21.85
N GLN A 213 -11.39 17.81 22.14
CA GLN A 213 -12.25 18.69 22.93
C GLN A 213 -12.41 20.04 22.23
N ALA A 214 -13.66 20.47 22.12
CA ALA A 214 -14.03 21.77 21.61
C ALA A 214 -13.75 22.87 22.65
N GLU A 215 -13.56 24.13 22.23
CA GLU A 215 -13.31 25.28 23.12
C GLU A 215 -14.43 25.47 24.15
N ASN A 216 -15.68 25.17 23.79
CA ASN A 216 -16.83 25.16 24.70
C ASN A 216 -16.84 23.99 25.71
N GLY A 217 -15.77 23.21 25.77
CA GLY A 217 -15.55 22.07 26.66
C GLY A 217 -16.24 20.76 26.24
N ARG A 218 -17.00 20.72 25.14
CA ARG A 218 -17.65 19.50 24.66
C ARG A 218 -16.64 18.52 24.06
N THR A 219 -16.89 17.23 24.23
CA THR A 219 -16.10 16.17 23.60
C THR A 219 -16.51 16.03 22.14
N CYS A 220 -15.52 16.02 21.24
CA CYS A 220 -15.70 15.78 19.82
C CYS A 220 -16.37 14.42 19.54
N LEU A 221 -17.27 14.41 18.56
CA LEU A 221 -17.78 13.20 17.93
C LEU A 221 -16.66 12.51 17.15
N HIS A 222 -16.74 11.19 17.09
CA HIS A 222 -15.87 10.41 16.21
C HIS A 222 -16.27 10.62 14.75
N TRP A 223 -15.29 10.76 13.86
CA TRP A 223 -15.54 10.94 12.43
C TRP A 223 -16.22 9.73 11.78
N ASN A 224 -16.10 8.54 12.36
CA ASN A 224 -16.82 7.32 11.97
C ASN A 224 -18.12 7.08 12.79
N SER A 225 -18.69 8.13 13.40
CA SER A 225 -20.01 8.10 14.04
C SER A 225 -21.11 8.00 12.99
N HIS A 226 -22.08 7.10 13.20
CA HIS A 226 -23.26 6.97 12.31
C HIS A 226 -24.05 8.27 12.09
N HIS A 227 -24.04 9.18 13.08
CA HIS A 227 -24.64 10.51 12.95
C HIS A 227 -23.99 11.42 11.88
N LEU A 228 -22.83 11.06 11.33
CA LEU A 228 -22.07 11.86 10.36
C LEU A 228 -22.15 11.31 8.91
N LEU A 229 -22.94 10.27 8.65
CA LEU A 229 -23.04 9.68 7.30
C LEU A 229 -23.52 10.68 6.24
N ASP A 230 -24.42 11.60 6.61
CA ASP A 230 -24.95 12.66 5.73
C ASP A 230 -24.13 13.97 5.79
N HIS A 231 -22.99 14.00 6.51
CA HIS A 231 -22.13 15.18 6.64
C HIS A 231 -20.93 15.11 5.68
N PRO A 232 -20.47 16.23 5.12
CA PRO A 232 -19.43 16.23 4.08
C PRO A 232 -18.08 15.68 4.58
N PHE A 233 -17.74 15.94 5.85
CA PHE A 233 -16.48 15.49 6.45
C PHE A 233 -16.74 14.33 7.42
N ASN A 234 -16.48 13.11 6.99
CA ASN A 234 -16.65 11.92 7.82
C ASN A 234 -15.65 10.83 7.44
N ALA A 235 -15.47 9.79 8.25
CA ALA A 235 -14.46 8.75 8.02
C ALA A 235 -14.69 7.83 6.81
N PHE A 236 -15.74 8.09 6.01
CA PHE A 236 -16.12 7.35 4.82
C PHE A 236 -16.17 8.22 3.56
N MET A 237 -15.80 9.51 3.64
CA MET A 237 -15.60 10.35 2.47
C MET A 237 -14.39 9.89 1.63
N GLU A 238 -14.38 10.24 0.35
CA GLU A 238 -13.18 10.12 -0.49
C GLU A 238 -12.06 10.99 0.11
N ASP A 239 -10.82 10.49 0.11
CA ASP A 239 -9.64 11.13 0.71
C ASP A 239 -9.71 11.48 2.22
N ALA A 240 -10.61 10.87 3.01
CA ALA A 240 -10.66 11.04 4.47
C ALA A 240 -9.26 10.92 5.15
N ASP A 241 -8.47 9.93 4.72
CA ASP A 241 -7.12 9.66 5.22
C ASP A 241 -6.15 10.85 4.99
N SER A 242 -6.31 11.65 3.90
CA SER A 242 -5.44 12.79 3.57
C SER A 242 -5.63 13.94 4.58
N HIS A 243 -6.90 14.24 4.90
CA HIS A 243 -7.30 15.18 5.94
C HIS A 243 -7.05 14.64 7.37
N GLY A 244 -6.53 13.42 7.51
CA GLY A 244 -6.30 12.76 8.79
C GLY A 244 -7.59 12.41 9.53
N ILE A 245 -8.69 12.24 8.82
CA ILE A 245 -10.00 11.82 9.31
C ILE A 245 -10.05 10.29 9.31
N GLY A 246 -10.60 9.67 10.37
CA GLY A 246 -10.60 8.20 10.49
C GLY A 246 -11.34 7.70 11.74
N GLU A 247 -10.99 6.51 12.24
CA GLU A 247 -11.66 5.86 13.38
C GLU A 247 -11.35 6.48 14.77
N HIS A 248 -11.26 7.81 14.86
CA HIS A 248 -11.00 8.61 16.06
C HIS A 248 -11.90 9.85 16.14
N ASN A 249 -11.78 10.63 17.21
CA ASN A 249 -12.48 11.90 17.42
C ASN A 249 -11.53 13.09 17.64
N PHE A 250 -10.27 12.97 17.21
CA PHE A 250 -9.32 14.09 17.22
C PHE A 250 -9.73 15.17 16.23
N CYS A 251 -9.52 16.43 16.61
CA CYS A 251 -9.85 17.60 15.80
C CYS A 251 -9.04 17.66 14.51
N ARG A 252 -9.63 18.17 13.44
CA ARG A 252 -9.01 18.32 12.12
C ARG A 252 -9.48 19.63 11.48
N ASN A 253 -8.83 20.04 10.42
CA ASN A 253 -9.27 21.15 9.59
C ASN A 253 -9.29 20.69 8.11
N PRO A 254 -10.32 19.94 7.69
CA PRO A 254 -10.37 19.36 6.35
C PRO A 254 -10.73 20.37 5.24
N ASP A 255 -11.38 21.47 5.61
CA ASP A 255 -11.85 22.56 4.75
C ASP A 255 -10.88 23.76 4.66
N GLY A 256 -9.85 23.82 5.50
CA GLY A 256 -8.85 24.90 5.47
C GLY A 256 -9.30 26.18 6.19
N ASP A 257 -10.20 26.03 7.18
CA ASP A 257 -10.66 27.10 8.08
C ASP A 257 -9.54 27.63 9.00
N GLU A 258 -9.80 28.64 9.82
CA GLU A 258 -8.79 29.34 10.63
C GLU A 258 -8.04 28.41 11.61
N LYS A 259 -8.74 27.45 12.23
CA LYS A 259 -8.18 26.54 13.25
C LYS A 259 -8.87 25.16 13.24
N PRO A 260 -8.25 24.12 13.84
CA PRO A 260 -8.85 22.78 13.89
C PRO A 260 -10.20 22.77 14.62
N TRP A 261 -11.17 22.04 14.06
CA TRP A 261 -12.52 21.91 14.60
C TRP A 261 -12.94 20.44 14.70
N CYS A 262 -14.12 20.20 15.26
CA CYS A 262 -14.76 18.91 15.25
C CYS A 262 -16.28 19.01 15.34
N TYR A 263 -16.99 17.98 14.88
CA TYR A 263 -18.41 17.84 15.18
C TYR A 263 -18.66 17.57 16.67
N ILE A 264 -19.69 18.18 17.22
CA ILE A 264 -20.15 18.04 18.59
C ILE A 264 -21.65 17.69 18.61
N ARG A 265 -22.15 17.08 19.69
CA ARG A 265 -23.60 16.83 19.85
C ARG A 265 -24.24 17.86 20.78
N LYS A 266 -25.26 18.56 20.29
CA LYS A 266 -26.00 19.62 21.00
C LYS A 266 -27.49 19.32 20.90
N ASN A 267 -28.17 19.17 22.05
CA ASN A 267 -29.60 18.85 22.11
C ASN A 267 -30.09 17.61 21.32
N LYS A 268 -29.17 16.66 21.03
CA LYS A 268 -29.29 15.46 20.17
C LYS A 268 -29.04 15.70 18.68
N GLU A 269 -28.93 16.94 18.23
CA GLU A 269 -28.49 17.31 16.89
C GLU A 269 -26.94 17.32 16.81
N VAL A 270 -26.44 17.17 15.58
CA VAL A 270 -25.03 17.40 15.26
C VAL A 270 -24.84 18.89 14.98
N ASP A 271 -23.80 19.45 15.57
CA ASP A 271 -23.34 20.82 15.40
C ASP A 271 -21.80 20.75 15.26
N TRP A 272 -21.11 21.84 14.96
CA TRP A 272 -19.64 21.88 14.96
C TRP A 272 -19.12 22.97 15.89
N GLU A 273 -17.85 22.87 16.28
CA GLU A 273 -17.17 23.86 17.12
C GLU A 273 -15.66 23.75 16.91
N TYR A 274 -14.97 24.88 17.02
CA TYR A 274 -13.51 24.91 17.06
C TYR A 274 -12.94 24.19 18.29
N CYS A 275 -11.73 23.67 18.15
CA CYS A 275 -11.08 22.90 19.18
C CYS A 275 -10.12 23.72 20.06
N ASP A 276 -9.97 23.24 21.29
CA ASP A 276 -9.01 23.74 22.28
C ASP A 276 -7.58 23.30 21.92
N VAL A 277 -7.12 23.74 20.74
CA VAL A 277 -5.75 23.57 20.24
C VAL A 277 -5.08 24.93 20.35
N SER A 278 -3.92 24.99 20.99
CA SER A 278 -3.11 26.21 21.02
C SER A 278 -2.35 26.35 19.69
N PRO A 279 -2.14 27.57 19.18
CA PRO A 279 -1.14 27.79 18.13
C PRO A 279 0.24 27.42 18.68
N CYS A 280 1.13 26.95 17.82
CA CYS A 280 2.53 26.77 18.20
C CYS A 280 3.15 28.15 18.47
N SER A 281 3.85 28.30 19.59
CA SER A 281 4.42 29.58 20.00
C SER A 281 5.79 29.81 19.37
N ASP A 282 5.93 30.90 18.62
CA ASP A 282 7.22 31.47 18.20
C ASP A 282 7.96 32.09 19.40
N GLU A 283 8.32 31.29 20.41
CA GLU A 283 9.24 31.75 21.45
C GLU A 283 10.68 31.69 20.93
N GLU A 284 11.31 32.87 20.93
CA GLU A 284 12.66 33.11 20.44
C GLU A 284 13.68 32.13 21.04
N THR A 285 14.50 31.55 20.16
CA THR A 285 15.56 30.60 20.52
C THR A 285 16.49 31.13 21.61
N PRO A 286 16.55 30.49 22.81
CA PRO A 286 17.59 30.78 23.77
C PRO A 286 18.94 30.36 23.21
N THR A 287 19.83 31.32 23.02
CA THR A 287 21.16 31.10 22.48
C THR A 287 22.10 30.57 23.57
N GLU A 288 22.22 29.25 23.70
CA GLU A 288 23.35 28.60 24.37
C GLU A 288 24.06 27.60 23.45
N PRO A 289 25.38 27.42 23.59
CA PRO A 289 26.19 26.65 22.65
C PRO A 289 25.90 25.14 22.75
N PRO A 290 26.05 24.38 21.65
CA PRO A 290 25.62 22.98 21.62
C PRO A 290 26.51 22.10 22.50
N THR A 291 25.97 21.68 23.65
CA THR A 291 26.18 20.31 24.13
C THR A 291 25.55 19.33 23.14
N ASP A 292 26.16 18.16 22.95
CA ASP A 292 25.91 17.23 21.84
C ASP A 292 24.44 17.08 21.40
N PRO A 293 24.15 17.05 20.09
CA PRO A 293 22.79 16.92 19.59
C PRO A 293 22.17 15.59 20.06
N PRO A 294 20.85 15.55 20.34
CA PRO A 294 20.18 14.31 20.69
C PRO A 294 20.40 13.27 19.57
N GLU A 295 20.72 12.04 19.96
CA GLU A 295 21.01 10.94 19.03
C GLU A 295 19.77 10.60 18.18
N THR A 296 19.61 11.27 17.04
CA THR A 296 18.58 10.98 16.05
C THR A 296 18.90 9.68 15.31
N PHE A 297 17.88 8.96 14.84
CA PHE A 297 17.98 7.63 14.23
C PHE A 297 18.50 6.49 15.14
N GLN A 298 18.36 6.61 16.47
CA GLN A 298 18.60 5.50 17.40
C GLN A 298 17.79 4.23 17.08
N ILE A 299 16.59 4.38 16.51
CA ILE A 299 15.63 3.28 16.28
C ILE A 299 15.34 3.14 14.78
N CYS A 300 16.00 2.18 14.13
CA CYS A 300 15.74 1.83 12.74
C CYS A 300 14.44 1.02 12.55
N GLY A 301 13.91 1.05 11.33
CA GLY A 301 12.88 0.13 10.86
C GLY A 301 11.51 0.31 11.52
N GLN A 302 11.23 1.49 12.09
CA GLN A 302 10.01 1.76 12.87
C GLN A 302 9.24 2.95 12.28
N PRO A 303 8.33 2.73 11.30
CA PRO A 303 7.47 3.79 10.82
C PRO A 303 6.47 4.21 11.91
N GLU A 304 6.22 5.51 12.04
CA GLU A 304 5.19 6.04 12.95
C GLU A 304 3.78 5.67 12.50
N VAL A 305 3.57 5.54 11.18
CA VAL A 305 2.33 5.05 10.56
C VAL A 305 2.20 3.53 10.76
N ARG A 306 1.82 3.12 11.97
CA ARG A 306 1.65 1.70 12.32
C ARG A 306 0.31 1.13 11.87
N ARG A 307 0.34 0.34 10.79
CA ARG A 307 -0.68 -0.63 10.33
C ARG A 307 -2.09 -0.07 10.07
N THR A 308 -2.34 0.30 8.83
CA THR A 308 -3.59 -0.03 8.14
C THR A 308 -3.44 -1.40 7.44
N LEU A 309 -4.07 -2.45 7.96
CA LEU A 309 -4.10 -3.77 7.32
C LEU A 309 -5.16 -3.82 6.21
N LYS A 310 -5.00 -3.01 5.15
CA LYS A 310 -5.71 -3.21 3.88
C LYS A 310 -4.93 -4.21 3.03
N LYS A 311 -5.55 -5.33 2.69
CA LYS A 311 -4.94 -6.43 1.92
C LYS A 311 -5.46 -6.41 0.49
N ILE A 312 -4.88 -5.54 -0.33
CA ILE A 312 -5.34 -5.24 -1.69
C ILE A 312 -4.30 -5.76 -2.70
N TYR A 313 -4.75 -6.17 -3.89
CA TYR A 313 -3.93 -6.73 -4.98
C TYR A 313 -3.46 -5.61 -5.93
N GLY A 314 -2.39 -5.86 -6.71
CA GLY A 314 -1.96 -4.98 -7.81
C GLY A 314 -0.94 -3.88 -7.47
N GLY A 315 -0.50 -3.79 -6.21
CA GLY A 315 0.25 -2.63 -5.72
C GLY A 315 -0.71 -1.51 -5.31
N SER A 316 -0.47 -0.89 -4.15
CA SER A 316 -1.32 0.17 -3.62
C SER A 316 -0.52 1.46 -3.49
N LYS A 317 -1.15 2.62 -3.73
CA LYS A 317 -0.58 3.92 -3.29
C LYS A 317 -0.19 3.79 -1.82
N ALA A 318 1.09 3.93 -1.53
CA ALA A 318 1.60 3.94 -0.17
C ALA A 318 1.07 5.19 0.55
N THR A 319 0.71 5.08 1.82
CA THR A 319 0.41 6.26 2.64
C THR A 319 1.72 6.95 3.00
N ALA A 320 1.78 8.29 2.93
CA ALA A 320 2.99 9.04 3.29
C ALA A 320 3.51 8.63 4.69
N GLY A 321 4.82 8.37 4.79
CA GLY A 321 5.45 7.87 6.02
C GLY A 321 5.25 6.37 6.34
N LYS A 322 4.66 5.57 5.42
CA LYS A 322 4.59 4.10 5.53
C LYS A 322 5.94 3.42 5.32
N HIS A 323 6.71 3.92 4.35
CA HIS A 323 8.06 3.47 4.00
C HIS A 323 9.05 4.65 4.11
N PRO A 324 9.26 5.21 5.32
CA PRO A 324 9.97 6.49 5.52
C PRO A 324 11.48 6.43 5.26
N TRP A 325 12.00 5.25 4.91
CA TRP A 325 13.38 5.03 4.45
C TRP A 325 13.52 5.09 2.93
N MET A 326 12.43 5.29 2.19
CA MET A 326 12.50 5.39 0.73
C MET A 326 13.31 6.63 0.33
N ALA A 327 14.31 6.41 -0.51
CA ALA A 327 15.05 7.48 -1.17
C ALA A 327 14.74 7.48 -2.67
N PHE A 328 14.62 8.66 -3.23
CA PHE A 328 14.39 8.92 -4.65
C PHE A 328 15.68 9.51 -5.25
N LEU A 329 16.21 8.90 -6.31
CA LEU A 329 17.49 9.28 -6.92
C LEU A 329 17.25 9.96 -8.28
N ASP A 330 17.41 11.28 -8.27
CA ASP A 330 17.39 12.13 -9.46
C ASP A 330 18.79 12.31 -10.04
N ILE A 331 18.88 12.32 -11.36
CA ILE A 331 20.03 12.83 -12.10
C ILE A 331 19.68 14.21 -12.66
N GLN A 332 20.57 15.19 -12.45
CA GLN A 332 20.44 16.49 -13.11
C GLN A 332 21.04 16.44 -14.52
N THR A 333 20.20 16.56 -15.55
CA THR A 333 20.58 16.61 -16.97
C THR A 333 20.62 18.06 -17.46
N ARG A 334 20.88 18.27 -18.77
CA ARG A 334 20.83 19.61 -19.38
C ARG A 334 19.41 20.10 -19.62
N ASP A 335 18.45 19.19 -19.71
CA ASP A 335 17.07 19.45 -20.10
C ASP A 335 16.08 19.34 -18.92
N GLY A 336 16.53 18.88 -17.75
CA GLY A 336 15.72 18.81 -16.54
C GLY A 336 16.33 17.99 -15.41
N LYS A 337 15.48 17.54 -14.49
CA LYS A 337 15.76 16.40 -13.61
C LYS A 337 15.14 15.16 -14.23
N GLU A 338 15.86 14.05 -14.20
CA GLU A 338 15.37 12.75 -14.67
C GLU A 338 15.46 11.74 -13.53
N HIS A 339 14.31 11.12 -13.20
CA HIS A 339 14.25 9.98 -12.27
C HIS A 339 14.97 8.79 -12.89
N PHE A 340 15.77 8.09 -12.09
CA PHE A 340 16.46 6.89 -12.57
C PHE A 340 16.34 5.69 -11.63
N CYS A 341 16.48 5.89 -10.31
CA CYS A 341 16.49 4.79 -9.35
C CYS A 341 15.87 5.14 -7.99
N GLY A 342 15.50 4.11 -7.26
CA GLY A 342 15.22 4.17 -5.83
C GLY A 342 16.46 3.93 -4.96
N GLY A 343 16.32 4.16 -3.66
CA GLY A 343 17.31 3.84 -2.66
C GLY A 343 16.70 3.71 -1.26
N VAL A 344 17.55 3.48 -0.27
CA VAL A 344 17.15 3.17 1.11
C VAL A 344 18.01 3.92 2.11
N LEU A 345 17.42 4.81 2.91
CA LEU A 345 18.12 5.48 4.01
C LEU A 345 18.44 4.44 5.11
N ILE A 346 19.74 4.25 5.42
CA ILE A 346 20.22 3.30 6.44
C ILE A 346 20.93 3.98 7.61
N LYS A 347 21.43 5.21 7.41
CA LYS A 347 21.81 6.19 8.45
C LYS A 347 21.52 7.60 7.93
N SER A 348 21.51 8.60 8.81
CA SER A 348 21.26 10.01 8.45
C SER A 348 22.04 10.50 7.22
N CYS A 349 23.32 10.15 7.08
CA CYS A 349 24.17 10.53 5.94
C CYS A 349 24.37 9.44 4.87
N TRP A 350 23.65 8.31 4.95
CA TRP A 350 23.95 7.12 4.14
C TRP A 350 22.71 6.47 3.53
N VAL A 351 22.68 6.43 2.20
CA VAL A 351 21.68 5.74 1.39
C VAL A 351 22.31 4.53 0.71
N LEU A 352 21.59 3.42 0.73
CA LEU A 352 21.93 2.16 0.07
C LEU A 352 21.11 2.04 -1.22
N THR A 353 21.72 1.62 -2.32
CA THR A 353 21.04 1.40 -3.62
C THR A 353 21.80 0.35 -4.43
N ALA A 354 21.34 0.04 -5.65
CA ALA A 354 22.03 -0.84 -6.59
C ALA A 354 23.27 -0.16 -7.19
N ALA A 355 24.26 -0.94 -7.63
CA ALA A 355 25.46 -0.41 -8.24
C ALA A 355 25.22 0.03 -9.69
N HIS A 356 24.38 -0.69 -10.45
CA HIS A 356 24.02 -0.33 -11.83
C HIS A 356 23.35 1.06 -11.93
N CYS A 357 22.69 1.51 -10.85
CA CYS A 357 22.12 2.85 -10.74
C CYS A 357 23.17 3.98 -10.76
N LEU A 358 24.46 3.66 -10.56
CA LEU A 358 25.51 4.61 -10.22
C LEU A 358 26.79 4.46 -11.07
N GLU A 359 26.75 3.68 -12.15
CA GLU A 359 27.93 3.44 -13.01
C GLU A 359 28.41 4.70 -13.76
N GLU A 360 27.51 5.64 -14.05
CA GLU A 360 27.77 6.80 -14.90
C GLU A 360 28.47 7.96 -14.15
N PRO A 361 29.78 8.20 -14.34
CA PRO A 361 30.60 9.00 -13.43
C PRO A 361 30.47 10.53 -13.60
N VAL A 362 29.61 10.99 -14.51
CA VAL A 362 29.53 12.41 -14.95
C VAL A 362 28.28 13.14 -14.43
N LYS A 363 27.42 12.45 -13.68
CA LYS A 363 26.09 12.92 -13.30
C LYS A 363 26.07 13.42 -11.86
N LYS A 364 25.54 14.64 -11.63
CA LYS A 364 25.19 15.09 -10.28
C LYS A 364 23.97 14.31 -9.81
N ILE A 365 24.15 13.56 -8.73
CA ILE A 365 23.09 12.74 -8.12
C ILE A 365 22.49 13.53 -6.97
N GLN A 366 21.17 13.72 -7.03
CA GLN A 366 20.38 14.31 -5.97
C GLN A 366 19.49 13.26 -5.35
N VAL A 367 19.39 13.29 -4.02
CA VAL A 367 18.66 12.33 -3.20
C VAL A 367 17.54 13.07 -2.49
N SER A 368 16.30 12.73 -2.83
CA SER A 368 15.10 13.25 -2.16
C SER A 368 14.57 12.20 -1.19
N LEU A 369 14.42 12.57 0.08
CA LEU A 369 13.92 11.72 1.17
C LEU A 369 12.55 12.21 1.63
N GLY A 370 11.67 11.29 1.99
CA GLY A 370 10.30 11.60 2.44
C GLY A 370 9.33 11.92 1.31
N LYS A 371 9.80 11.99 0.06
CA LYS A 371 8.97 12.18 -1.15
C LYS A 371 7.89 11.10 -1.28
N GLN A 372 6.75 11.48 -1.83
CA GLN A 372 5.58 10.62 -2.05
C GLN A 372 4.96 10.85 -3.44
N ASN A 373 4.85 12.09 -3.93
CA ASN A 373 4.41 12.45 -5.28
C ASN A 373 5.59 12.96 -6.14
N LEU A 374 5.67 12.52 -7.40
CA LEU A 374 6.72 12.94 -8.35
C LEU A 374 6.43 14.25 -9.07
N GLN A 375 5.16 14.63 -9.21
CA GLN A 375 4.75 15.85 -9.91
C GLN A 375 4.76 17.09 -9.01
N GLU A 376 4.75 16.90 -7.70
CA GLU A 376 4.68 17.95 -6.70
C GLU A 376 6.01 18.02 -5.93
N LYS A 377 6.30 19.19 -5.36
CA LYS A 377 7.32 19.34 -4.32
C LYS A 377 6.58 19.47 -3.00
N GLU A 378 6.81 18.53 -2.11
CA GLU A 378 6.15 18.44 -0.81
C GLU A 378 7.05 19.06 0.26
N ASP A 379 6.49 19.89 1.15
CA ASP A 379 7.29 20.68 2.12
C ASP A 379 8.06 19.83 3.15
N HIS A 380 7.74 18.55 3.24
CA HIS A 380 8.39 17.58 4.10
C HIS A 380 9.52 16.79 3.41
N GLU A 381 9.79 17.05 2.13
CA GLU A 381 10.93 16.49 1.41
C GLU A 381 12.25 17.07 1.90
N GLN A 382 13.21 16.19 2.21
CA GLN A 382 14.59 16.60 2.49
C GLN A 382 15.47 16.20 1.30
N ILE A 383 16.14 17.20 0.70
CA ILE A 383 16.87 17.05 -0.55
C ILE A 383 18.36 17.24 -0.30
N PHE A 384 19.17 16.28 -0.73
CA PHE A 384 20.62 16.26 -0.52
C PHE A 384 21.36 15.93 -1.82
N ASP A 385 22.49 16.60 -2.07
CA ASP A 385 23.41 16.16 -3.12
C ASP A 385 24.28 15.00 -2.60
N ALA A 386 24.66 14.05 -3.47
CA ALA A 386 25.61 12.99 -3.10
C ALA A 386 27.07 13.49 -3.19
N VAL A 387 27.86 13.28 -2.13
CA VAL A 387 29.30 13.67 -2.09
C VAL A 387 30.25 12.54 -2.46
N GLU A 388 29.81 11.30 -2.28
CA GLU A 388 30.65 10.11 -2.41
C GLU A 388 29.77 8.96 -2.92
N VAL A 389 30.19 8.37 -4.03
CA VAL A 389 29.56 7.20 -4.67
C VAL A 389 30.51 6.03 -4.46
N ILE A 390 30.05 4.98 -3.76
CA ILE A 390 30.89 3.84 -3.38
C ILE A 390 30.23 2.56 -3.91
N LEU A 391 30.64 2.13 -5.10
CA LEU A 391 30.27 0.83 -5.64
C LEU A 391 31.00 -0.28 -4.87
N HIS A 392 30.41 -1.47 -4.78
CA HIS A 392 31.09 -2.63 -4.21
C HIS A 392 32.19 -3.15 -5.16
N ASP A 393 33.42 -3.34 -4.67
CA ASP A 393 34.62 -3.69 -5.49
C ASP A 393 34.48 -4.95 -6.38
N LYS A 394 33.51 -5.82 -6.08
CA LYS A 394 33.22 -7.05 -6.83
C LYS A 394 31.97 -6.96 -7.71
N TYR A 395 31.40 -5.76 -7.86
CA TYR A 395 30.28 -5.50 -8.75
C TYR A 395 30.66 -5.84 -10.20
N LYS A 396 29.79 -6.56 -10.92
CA LYS A 396 29.98 -6.98 -12.32
C LYS A 396 28.66 -7.17 -13.03
N ASP A 397 28.47 -6.53 -14.18
CA ASP A 397 27.56 -7.02 -15.21
C ASP A 397 28.23 -8.15 -16.00
N LYS A 398 27.51 -9.25 -16.22
CA LYS A 398 27.87 -10.31 -17.16
C LYS A 398 26.70 -10.65 -18.09
N GLY A 399 26.38 -9.73 -18.99
CA GLY A 399 25.38 -9.93 -20.05
C GLY A 399 23.94 -9.80 -19.54
N GLY A 400 23.68 -8.79 -18.70
CA GLY A 400 22.38 -8.53 -18.07
C GLY A 400 22.19 -9.25 -16.72
N VAL A 401 23.17 -10.04 -16.27
CA VAL A 401 23.18 -10.64 -14.93
C VAL A 401 24.12 -9.84 -14.04
N LEU A 402 23.55 -9.16 -13.04
CA LEU A 402 24.26 -8.20 -12.18
C LEU A 402 24.71 -8.87 -10.87
N TYR A 403 26.02 -9.04 -10.69
CA TYR A 403 26.63 -9.69 -9.53
C TYR A 403 27.14 -8.68 -8.52
N ASN A 404 26.86 -8.89 -7.23
CA ASN A 404 27.19 -7.95 -6.15
C ASN A 404 26.68 -6.52 -6.43
N ASP A 405 25.46 -6.42 -6.98
CA ASP A 405 24.82 -5.18 -7.39
C ASP A 405 24.34 -4.35 -6.19
N ILE A 406 25.29 -3.67 -5.54
CA ILE A 406 25.08 -2.86 -4.34
C ILE A 406 26.10 -1.72 -4.27
N ALA A 407 25.61 -0.56 -3.84
CA ALA A 407 26.41 0.64 -3.67
C ALA A 407 25.91 1.50 -2.51
N LEU A 408 26.80 2.34 -2.00
CA LEU A 408 26.51 3.34 -0.98
C LEU A 408 26.64 4.75 -1.55
N LEU A 409 25.66 5.58 -1.21
CA LEU A 409 25.67 7.02 -1.43
C LEU A 409 25.83 7.72 -0.08
N LYS A 410 26.80 8.63 -0.02
CA LYS A 410 26.99 9.53 1.12
C LYS A 410 26.39 10.90 0.81
N LEU A 411 25.58 11.41 1.71
CA LEU A 411 24.88 12.67 1.55
C LEU A 411 25.76 13.87 1.93
N GLN A 412 25.66 14.97 1.19
CA GLN A 412 26.20 16.29 1.55
C GLN A 412 25.38 16.85 2.72
N PRO A 413 25.98 17.18 3.87
CA PRO A 413 25.25 17.90 4.91
C PRO A 413 24.78 19.28 4.42
N VAL A 414 23.53 19.62 4.73
CA VAL A 414 22.92 20.95 4.57
C VAL A 414 22.85 21.58 5.96
N ASP A 415 23.34 22.81 6.11
CA ASP A 415 23.42 23.53 7.39
C ASP A 415 24.08 22.75 8.54
N GLY A 416 25.00 21.84 8.20
CA GLY A 416 25.73 20.97 9.13
C GLY A 416 25.09 19.61 9.40
N TYR A 417 23.85 19.38 8.95
CA TYR A 417 23.09 18.15 9.19
C TYR A 417 22.86 17.36 7.90
N CYS A 418 22.83 16.03 7.99
CA CYS A 418 22.34 15.18 6.90
C CYS A 418 20.81 15.03 7.00
N ALA A 419 20.24 13.88 6.62
CA ALA A 419 18.82 13.61 6.87
C ALA A 419 18.51 13.79 8.36
N VAL A 420 17.41 14.49 8.65
CA VAL A 420 16.85 14.72 9.98
C VAL A 420 15.65 13.81 10.17
N GLU A 421 15.53 13.15 11.33
CA GLU A 421 14.46 12.17 11.53
C GLU A 421 13.08 12.85 11.64
N THR A 422 12.12 12.40 10.85
CA THR A 422 10.71 12.84 10.91
C THR A 422 9.77 11.63 10.82
N LYS A 423 8.45 11.85 10.80
CA LYS A 423 7.47 10.81 10.44
C LYS A 423 7.60 10.29 9.00
N TYR A 424 8.21 11.08 8.11
CA TYR A 424 8.39 10.78 6.69
C TYR A 424 9.81 10.34 6.32
N VAL A 425 10.81 10.69 7.14
CA VAL A 425 12.23 10.37 6.95
C VAL A 425 12.76 9.60 8.16
N LYS A 426 12.97 8.29 8.01
CA LYS A 426 13.56 7.38 9.02
C LYS A 426 14.44 6.34 8.36
N THR A 427 15.30 5.66 9.13
CA THR A 427 16.19 4.62 8.59
C THR A 427 15.55 3.24 8.56
N ALA A 428 15.91 2.41 7.58
CA ALA A 428 15.64 0.97 7.59
C ALA A 428 16.72 0.24 8.41
N CYS A 429 16.37 -0.89 9.04
CA CYS A 429 17.38 -1.71 9.72
C CYS A 429 18.19 -2.55 8.72
N LEU A 430 19.50 -2.66 8.93
CA LEU A 430 20.34 -3.63 8.22
C LEU A 430 20.14 -5.03 8.82
N PRO A 431 19.96 -6.09 8.00
CA PRO A 431 19.74 -7.45 8.49
C PRO A 431 21.06 -8.16 8.83
N ASP A 432 21.05 -8.92 9.92
CA ASP A 432 22.13 -9.83 10.35
C ASP A 432 21.65 -11.29 10.46
N PHE A 433 20.49 -11.59 9.87
CA PHE A 433 19.83 -12.89 9.89
C PHE A 433 19.28 -13.26 8.51
N PHE A 434 19.11 -14.57 8.27
CA PHE A 434 18.40 -15.09 7.12
C PHE A 434 16.93 -15.39 7.46
N LEU A 435 16.03 -15.21 6.50
CA LEU A 435 14.62 -15.53 6.60
C LEU A 435 14.28 -16.78 5.77
N PRO A 436 13.34 -17.63 6.22
CA PRO A 436 12.94 -18.80 5.45
C PRO A 436 12.17 -18.41 4.18
N ALA A 437 12.26 -19.26 3.16
CA ALA A 437 11.45 -19.13 1.96
C ALA A 437 9.94 -19.15 2.30
N GLY A 438 9.15 -18.37 1.57
CA GLY A 438 7.72 -18.17 1.81
C GLY A 438 7.38 -17.04 2.78
N THR A 439 8.37 -16.46 3.47
CA THR A 439 8.21 -15.21 4.24
C THR A 439 7.65 -14.10 3.35
N SER A 440 6.62 -13.39 3.84
CA SER A 440 6.07 -12.21 3.18
C SER A 440 6.90 -10.96 3.50
N CYS A 441 7.27 -10.22 2.46
CA CYS A 441 8.03 -8.98 2.51
C CYS A 441 7.34 -7.92 1.61
N PHE A 442 7.81 -6.68 1.65
CA PHE A 442 7.27 -5.56 0.91
C PHE A 442 8.31 -5.01 -0.06
N ILE A 443 7.88 -4.72 -1.28
CA ILE A 443 8.62 -3.85 -2.22
C ILE A 443 7.91 -2.50 -2.27
N SER A 444 8.67 -1.43 -2.47
CA SER A 444 8.13 -0.07 -2.59
C SER A 444 8.97 0.79 -3.54
N GLY A 445 8.31 1.60 -4.36
CA GLY A 445 8.94 2.50 -5.32
C GLY A 445 7.93 3.16 -6.25
N TRP A 446 8.42 3.87 -7.27
CA TRP A 446 7.63 4.64 -8.24
C TRP A 446 7.66 4.01 -9.65
N GLY A 447 8.04 2.75 -9.73
CA GLY A 447 8.26 2.05 -11.00
C GLY A 447 7.03 1.93 -11.90
N GLU A 448 7.31 1.40 -13.08
CA GLU A 448 6.35 1.08 -14.13
C GLU A 448 5.27 0.11 -13.61
N THR A 449 4.01 0.44 -13.86
CA THR A 449 2.87 -0.38 -13.44
C THR A 449 2.51 -1.43 -14.49
N GLU A 450 1.54 -2.32 -14.20
CA GLU A 450 1.13 -3.38 -15.13
C GLU A 450 0.58 -2.87 -16.49
N THR A 451 0.34 -1.55 -16.64
CA THR A 451 -0.07 -0.90 -17.90
C THR A 451 1.10 -0.32 -18.72
N GLY A 452 2.32 -0.26 -18.19
CA GLY A 452 3.45 0.44 -18.80
C GLY A 452 3.62 1.91 -18.36
N ASP A 453 2.72 2.42 -17.52
CA ASP A 453 2.79 3.79 -17.01
C ASP A 453 3.60 3.84 -15.71
N THR A 454 4.54 4.78 -15.59
CA THR A 454 5.26 5.07 -14.33
C THR A 454 4.32 5.72 -13.32
N SER A 455 4.35 5.25 -12.06
CA SER A 455 3.44 5.82 -11.06
C SER A 455 3.97 7.14 -10.51
N HIS A 456 3.19 8.21 -10.66
CA HIS A 456 3.50 9.50 -10.04
C HIS A 456 3.41 9.48 -8.50
N HIS A 457 2.89 8.41 -7.88
CA HIS A 457 2.87 8.25 -6.42
C HIS A 457 3.64 7.00 -5.99
N LEU A 458 4.25 7.05 -4.80
CA LEU A 458 4.92 5.90 -4.21
C LEU A 458 3.94 4.73 -4.06
N LEU A 459 4.28 3.58 -4.62
CA LEU A 459 3.53 2.34 -4.51
C LEU A 459 4.18 1.38 -3.52
N ASP A 460 3.40 0.44 -2.99
CA ASP A 460 3.95 -0.74 -2.32
C ASP A 460 3.14 -2.02 -2.56
N ALA A 461 3.84 -3.16 -2.55
CA ALA A 461 3.27 -4.47 -2.84
C ALA A 461 3.85 -5.58 -1.95
N ASN A 462 3.05 -6.63 -1.68
CA ASN A 462 3.50 -7.78 -0.90
C ASN A 462 4.03 -8.92 -1.79
N VAL A 463 5.31 -9.25 -1.62
CA VAL A 463 6.01 -10.35 -2.27
C VAL A 463 6.38 -11.46 -1.27
N LYS A 464 6.77 -12.63 -1.77
CA LYS A 464 7.26 -13.73 -0.93
C LYS A 464 8.64 -14.18 -1.35
N LEU A 465 9.52 -14.40 -0.37
CA LEU A 465 10.85 -14.96 -0.60
C LEU A 465 10.77 -16.34 -1.26
N ILE A 466 11.55 -16.58 -2.30
CA ILE A 466 11.67 -17.86 -2.99
C ILE A 466 12.98 -18.53 -2.52
N SER A 467 12.99 -19.86 -2.36
CA SER A 467 14.21 -20.57 -1.98
C SER A 467 15.24 -20.55 -3.12
N GLN A 468 16.53 -20.37 -2.80
CA GLN A 468 17.59 -20.29 -3.82
C GLN A 468 17.57 -21.44 -4.82
N LYS A 469 17.38 -22.68 -4.33
CA LYS A 469 17.25 -23.88 -5.17
C LYS A 469 16.12 -23.77 -6.21
N ARG A 470 15.01 -23.13 -5.86
CA ARG A 470 13.84 -22.98 -6.74
C ARG A 470 13.98 -21.78 -7.66
N CYS A 471 14.45 -20.65 -7.11
CA CYS A 471 14.80 -19.44 -7.84
C CYS A 471 15.77 -19.77 -8.99
N ASN A 472 16.85 -20.48 -8.69
CA ASN A 472 17.88 -20.85 -9.67
C ASN A 472 17.54 -22.10 -10.51
N GLU A 473 16.27 -22.53 -10.59
CA GLU A 473 15.88 -23.63 -11.47
C GLU A 473 16.12 -23.26 -12.94
N PRO A 474 16.53 -24.22 -13.81
CA PRO A 474 16.83 -23.91 -15.22
C PRO A 474 15.70 -23.22 -15.99
N LYS A 475 14.45 -23.51 -15.59
CA LYS A 475 13.23 -22.95 -16.19
C LYS A 475 12.89 -21.52 -15.75
N LEU A 476 13.61 -20.98 -14.76
CA LEU A 476 13.41 -19.61 -14.28
C LEU A 476 14.58 -18.71 -14.68
N HIS A 477 15.82 -19.12 -14.40
CA HIS A 477 17.02 -18.29 -14.59
C HIS A 477 18.28 -19.08 -15.00
N ASP A 478 18.15 -20.26 -15.62
CA ASP A 478 19.24 -21.09 -16.16
C ASP A 478 20.48 -21.31 -15.25
N ASN A 479 20.27 -21.45 -13.93
CA ASN A 479 21.34 -21.57 -12.91
C ASN A 479 22.27 -20.33 -12.79
N SER A 480 21.88 -19.17 -13.31
CA SER A 480 22.72 -17.96 -13.36
C SER A 480 22.93 -17.23 -12.03
N LEU A 481 22.11 -17.46 -11.00
CA LEU A 481 22.24 -16.77 -9.72
C LEU A 481 23.29 -17.42 -8.82
N ASP A 482 24.17 -16.60 -8.24
CA ASP A 482 25.07 -16.99 -7.15
C ASP A 482 24.43 -16.74 -5.78
N ASP A 483 25.22 -16.69 -4.70
CA ASP A 483 24.73 -16.40 -3.36
C ASP A 483 24.68 -14.90 -3.00
N SER A 484 25.04 -14.00 -3.94
CA SER A 484 24.87 -12.55 -3.79
C SER A 484 23.46 -12.07 -4.16
N MET A 485 22.65 -12.93 -4.79
CA MET A 485 21.30 -12.61 -5.28
C MET A 485 20.24 -13.59 -4.75
N PHE A 486 18.97 -13.20 -4.75
CA PHE A 486 17.83 -14.08 -4.47
C PHE A 486 16.56 -13.60 -5.18
N CYS A 487 15.57 -14.49 -5.36
CA CYS A 487 14.28 -14.13 -5.94
C CYS A 487 13.19 -13.88 -4.88
N ALA A 488 12.26 -12.97 -5.17
CA ALA A 488 10.99 -12.86 -4.46
C ALA A 488 9.83 -12.59 -5.44
N GLY A 489 8.63 -13.15 -5.20
CA GLY A 489 7.48 -12.97 -6.10
C GLY A 489 6.44 -14.08 -6.06
N LYS A 490 5.60 -14.17 -7.09
CA LYS A 490 4.47 -15.14 -7.19
C LYS A 490 4.65 -16.16 -8.33
N LEU A 491 5.30 -17.30 -8.04
CA LEU A 491 5.56 -18.38 -9.01
C LEU A 491 4.34 -19.24 -9.47
N ARG A 492 3.10 -18.75 -9.40
CA ARG A 492 1.89 -19.55 -9.77
C ARG A 492 0.71 -18.76 -10.38
N LYS A 493 0.76 -17.43 -10.35
CA LYS A 493 -0.23 -16.52 -10.98
C LYS A 493 0.53 -15.29 -11.50
N PRO A 494 0.12 -14.67 -12.62
CA PRO A 494 0.66 -13.37 -13.04
C PRO A 494 0.40 -12.27 -11.99
N GLY A 495 1.10 -11.14 -12.14
CA GLY A 495 0.71 -9.86 -11.56
C GLY A 495 0.97 -9.68 -10.06
N ILE A 496 2.25 -9.68 -9.67
CA ILE A 496 2.96 -8.70 -8.79
C ILE A 496 4.45 -9.06 -8.94
N ASP A 497 5.26 -8.13 -9.42
CA ASP A 497 6.72 -8.16 -9.38
C ASP A 497 7.30 -6.74 -9.28
N SER A 498 8.60 -6.57 -9.07
CA SER A 498 9.29 -5.27 -9.14
C SER A 498 9.60 -4.87 -10.58
N CYS A 499 9.54 -3.57 -10.89
CA CYS A 499 9.52 -3.06 -12.27
C CYS A 499 10.59 -2.00 -12.59
N SER A 500 10.67 -1.61 -13.87
CA SER A 500 11.50 -0.50 -14.35
C SER A 500 11.25 0.75 -13.50
N GLY A 501 12.32 1.42 -13.03
CA GLY A 501 12.19 2.60 -12.16
C GLY A 501 12.05 2.32 -10.66
N ASP A 502 11.91 1.05 -10.23
CA ASP A 502 12.12 0.63 -8.83
C ASP A 502 13.57 0.22 -8.53
N SER A 503 14.44 0.15 -9.55
CA SER A 503 15.86 -0.25 -9.43
C SER A 503 16.57 0.42 -8.26
N GLY A 504 17.30 -0.36 -7.46
CA GLY A 504 17.96 0.11 -6.23
C GLY A 504 17.03 0.34 -5.03
N GLY A 505 15.71 0.31 -5.23
CA GLY A 505 14.70 0.41 -4.18
C GLY A 505 14.66 -0.79 -3.22
N PRO A 506 14.04 -0.65 -2.04
CA PRO A 506 14.08 -1.67 -1.00
C PRO A 506 13.08 -2.80 -1.21
N LEU A 507 13.55 -4.04 -0.98
CA LEU A 507 12.71 -5.12 -0.47
C LEU A 507 12.87 -5.17 1.07
N THR A 508 11.83 -4.76 1.79
CA THR A 508 11.80 -4.79 3.26
C THR A 508 11.06 -6.00 3.83
N CYS A 509 11.64 -6.67 4.83
CA CYS A 509 11.00 -7.76 5.55
C CYS A 509 10.81 -7.40 7.03
N VAL A 510 9.68 -7.78 7.63
CA VAL A 510 9.37 -7.46 9.03
C VAL A 510 9.80 -8.61 9.96
N LYS A 511 10.63 -8.30 10.96
CA LYS A 511 11.00 -9.21 12.05
C LYS A 511 10.87 -8.50 13.39
N ASN A 512 10.22 -9.14 14.36
CA ASN A 512 9.96 -8.59 15.70
C ASN A 512 9.27 -7.21 15.71
N GLY A 513 8.58 -6.85 14.62
CA GLY A 513 7.93 -5.54 14.46
C GLY A 513 8.80 -4.44 13.85
N SER A 514 10.09 -4.68 13.58
CA SER A 514 10.96 -3.77 12.82
C SER A 514 11.08 -4.20 11.36
N TYR A 515 11.21 -3.23 10.46
CA TYR A 515 11.47 -3.41 9.03
C TYR A 515 12.97 -3.44 8.76
N TYR A 516 13.42 -4.49 8.06
CA TYR A 516 14.81 -4.66 7.64
C TYR A 516 14.90 -4.63 6.13
N VAL A 517 15.86 -3.90 5.57
CA VAL A 517 16.17 -3.92 4.13
C VAL A 517 16.86 -5.24 3.80
N TYR A 518 16.08 -6.20 3.34
CA TYR A 518 16.52 -7.58 3.13
C TYR A 518 17.05 -7.83 1.71
N GLY A 519 16.53 -7.07 0.75
CA GLY A 519 17.05 -7.00 -0.60
C GLY A 519 16.97 -5.60 -1.20
N LEU A 520 17.63 -5.43 -2.35
CA LEU A 520 17.51 -4.26 -3.22
C LEU A 520 17.02 -4.76 -4.58
N VAL A 521 16.13 -4.03 -5.25
CA VAL A 521 15.68 -4.34 -6.62
C VAL A 521 16.91 -4.23 -7.54
N SER A 522 17.22 -5.30 -8.28
CA SER A 522 18.42 -5.39 -9.12
C SER A 522 18.07 -5.59 -10.59
N TRP A 523 17.54 -6.75 -10.98
CA TRP A 523 17.16 -7.03 -12.37
C TRP A 523 16.02 -8.04 -12.48
N GLY A 524 15.47 -8.19 -13.68
CA GLY A 524 14.42 -9.16 -13.98
C GLY A 524 14.09 -9.21 -15.47
N GLU A 525 13.55 -10.33 -15.92
CA GLU A 525 13.21 -10.59 -17.34
C GLU A 525 11.82 -10.05 -17.76
N GLY A 526 11.31 -9.03 -17.07
CA GLY A 526 10.05 -8.34 -17.34
C GLY A 526 9.01 -8.40 -16.20
N CYS A 527 8.29 -7.29 -16.03
CA CYS A 527 7.28 -7.07 -14.98
C CYS A 527 6.18 -8.14 -14.90
N GLY A 528 5.95 -8.68 -13.70
CA GLY A 528 4.74 -9.44 -13.36
C GLY A 528 4.55 -10.77 -14.11
N LEU A 529 5.56 -11.19 -14.89
CA LEU A 529 5.45 -12.30 -15.84
C LEU A 529 5.25 -13.65 -15.14
N LYS A 530 4.40 -14.48 -15.73
CA LYS A 530 4.08 -15.80 -15.18
C LYS A 530 5.33 -16.69 -15.15
N ASN A 531 5.73 -17.10 -13.95
CA ASN A 531 6.93 -17.89 -13.67
C ASN A 531 8.26 -17.15 -13.95
N LYS A 532 8.31 -15.83 -13.87
CA LYS A 532 9.57 -15.08 -13.77
C LYS A 532 9.47 -14.15 -12.56
N PRO A 533 10.19 -14.42 -11.47
CA PRO A 533 10.24 -13.53 -10.32
C PRO A 533 11.37 -12.50 -10.46
N GLY A 534 11.23 -11.33 -9.83
CA GLY A 534 12.29 -10.34 -9.73
C GLY A 534 13.48 -10.86 -8.94
N VAL A 535 14.67 -10.41 -9.34
CA VAL A 535 15.94 -10.74 -8.71
C VAL A 535 16.42 -9.54 -7.88
N TYR A 536 16.81 -9.85 -6.64
CA TYR A 536 17.18 -8.86 -5.63
C TYR A 536 18.57 -9.15 -5.09
N THR A 537 19.37 -8.10 -4.86
CA THR A 537 20.67 -8.23 -4.20
C THR A 537 20.49 -8.62 -2.74
N GLN A 538 21.18 -9.66 -2.26
CA GLN A 538 21.05 -10.19 -0.91
C GLN A 538 21.83 -9.35 0.11
N VAL A 539 21.21 -8.31 0.67
CA VAL A 539 21.85 -7.33 1.58
C VAL A 539 22.55 -8.00 2.78
N THR A 540 22.05 -9.13 3.29
CA THR A 540 22.69 -9.90 4.38
C THR A 540 24.12 -10.36 4.08
N LYS A 541 24.51 -10.48 2.81
CA LYS A 541 25.88 -10.80 2.38
C LYS A 541 26.82 -9.61 2.47
N PHE A 542 26.27 -8.39 2.44
CA PHE A 542 27.01 -7.13 2.35
C PHE A 542 26.99 -6.33 3.65
N THR A 543 26.21 -6.73 4.67
CA THR A 543 26.10 -6.03 5.96
C THR A 543 27.46 -5.72 6.62
N SER A 544 28.48 -6.57 6.46
CA SER A 544 29.84 -6.29 6.95
C SER A 544 30.50 -5.17 6.15
N TRP A 545 30.55 -5.27 4.82
CA TRP A 545 31.09 -4.24 3.92
C TRP A 545 30.40 -2.87 4.14
N ILE A 546 29.07 -2.85 4.28
CA ILE A 546 28.31 -1.62 4.59
C ILE A 546 28.82 -0.98 5.89
N LYS A 547 29.02 -1.78 6.94
CA LYS A 547 29.51 -1.29 8.23
C LYS A 547 30.96 -0.80 8.13
N ASP A 548 31.82 -1.51 7.40
CA ASP A 548 33.23 -1.19 7.25
C ASP A 548 33.44 0.11 6.45
N VAL A 549 32.69 0.31 5.36
CA VAL A 549 32.68 1.55 4.58
C VAL A 549 32.20 2.74 5.41
N ILE A 550 31.08 2.59 6.13
CA ILE A 550 30.55 3.66 7.00
C ILE A 550 31.57 4.02 8.10
N GLN A 551 32.24 3.03 8.71
CA GLN A 551 33.21 3.27 9.77
C GLN A 551 34.54 3.88 9.28
N SER A 552 35.06 3.43 8.14
CA SER A 552 36.31 3.98 7.57
C SER A 552 36.13 5.43 7.13
N SER A 553 34.99 5.74 6.51
CA SER A 553 34.61 7.08 6.08
C SER A 553 34.41 8.06 7.26
N SER A 554 34.04 7.57 8.45
CA SER A 554 34.04 8.37 9.69
C SER A 554 35.45 8.66 10.23
N LYS A 555 36.42 7.75 10.05
CA LYS A 555 37.80 7.93 10.55
C LYS A 555 38.63 8.89 9.70
N SER A 556 38.26 9.11 8.44
CA SER A 556 38.94 10.03 7.52
C SER A 556 38.73 11.53 7.82
N ARG A 557 38.13 11.88 8.97
CA ARG A 557 37.87 13.27 9.43
C ARG A 557 38.64 13.65 10.71
N HIS A 558 39.71 12.92 11.04
CA HIS A 558 40.66 13.24 12.12
C HIS A 558 42.08 13.29 11.58
#